data_AF-A0A0K9NN74-F1
#
_entry.id   AF-A0A0K9NN74-F1
#
_cell.length_a   1.000
_cell.length_b   1.000
_cell.length_c   1.000
_cell.angle_alpha   90.00
_cell.angle_beta   90.00
_cell.angle_gamma   90.00
#
_symmetry.space_group_name_H-M   'P 1'
#
loop_
_entity.id
_entity.type
_entity.pdbx_description
1 polymer ?
#
loop_
_entity_poly.entity_id
_entity_poly.type
_entity_poly.pdbx_seq_one_letter_code
_entity_poly.pdbx_strand_id
1 'polypeptide(L)'
;MEKEEARLVGFSASPFVLRARIALKIKGISYEFVDEDKRNEFPTLLHAGNVVSESFKIIEYLDATWKGVDLPLILPADPYDRTIVRFWATFIDDKILSAMKLIIKGSTKKIEKEFHEAMQVLESIFKNESQGQSFFAKGNIGYIDISLGSILGWMKVVEKSKNIRLLDEKKTPMLVNWAERFQAHEVVKGMIPEPDKLSKTIDEKTIDDSKQQQEIDRAFIYARQLTFNPALSMTLKVVIELGVLDVIANVGFDKFLSPKEIASKLSIINPNAPIMLNRMLRLLASHNIVICKLKSDGNCDEDTIVGTTLYGIDPISKYFVKNKDGVSLAPMLVAIQDEVYMKSWYYLKEAVMTGGIPFNMAYGMSAFEYHSIDTRFNNLFNKAFFNITILNMKKILHSYNGFESIKKLVDVGGGTGANLNIIISQHPTIKGVNFDLPHVIKNAPLFKGVEHVGGDMFEKVPSGDAIFMKFILHDWSDDHCVKLLKNCWQQLPKNGMVIVCELILPVEPQENNLAFYNDMSMLTLNPGGKERTESEYSLLAKKAGFVDFKVACDVGGMYIMEFSK
;
A
#
# COMPACT_ATOMS: atom_id res chain seq x y z
N MET A 1 -16.47 -59.93 -6.44
CA MET A 1 -16.43 -58.59 -7.03
C MET A 1 -16.58 -57.60 -5.88
N GLU A 2 -15.49 -57.02 -5.43
CA GLU A 2 -15.53 -55.94 -4.44
C GLU A 2 -16.38 -54.80 -5.02
N LYS A 3 -17.33 -54.29 -4.23
CA LYS A 3 -18.07 -53.07 -4.60
C LYS A 3 -17.06 -51.92 -4.58
N GLU A 4 -16.61 -51.46 -5.75
CA GLU A 4 -15.75 -50.29 -5.83
C GLU A 4 -16.49 -49.08 -5.24
N GLU A 5 -15.86 -48.40 -4.28
CA GLU A 5 -16.48 -47.35 -3.48
C GLU A 5 -16.51 -46.03 -4.26
N ALA A 6 -17.71 -45.45 -4.43
CA ALA A 6 -17.87 -44.15 -5.06
C ALA A 6 -17.64 -43.03 -4.03
N ARG A 7 -16.94 -41.95 -4.42
CA ARG A 7 -16.75 -40.75 -3.58
C ARG A 7 -17.21 -39.51 -4.34
N LEU A 8 -18.08 -38.72 -3.73
CA LEU A 8 -18.53 -37.43 -4.26
C LEU A 8 -17.92 -36.29 -3.45
N VAL A 9 -17.24 -35.39 -4.14
CA VAL A 9 -16.57 -34.23 -3.57
C VAL A 9 -17.29 -32.96 -4.02
N GLY A 10 -17.57 -32.03 -3.11
CA GLY A 10 -18.06 -30.69 -3.43
C GLY A 10 -18.83 -30.02 -2.30
N PHE A 11 -19.15 -28.74 -2.49
CA PHE A 11 -19.82 -27.95 -1.47
C PHE A 11 -21.30 -28.35 -1.27
N SER A 12 -21.68 -28.74 -0.06
CA SER A 12 -23.01 -29.28 0.27
C SER A 12 -24.20 -28.38 -0.04
N ALA A 13 -24.01 -27.05 -0.05
CA ALA A 13 -25.06 -26.10 -0.39
C ALA A 13 -25.20 -25.83 -1.90
N SER A 14 -24.30 -26.37 -2.73
CA SER A 14 -24.35 -26.18 -4.18
C SER A 14 -25.52 -26.93 -4.82
N PRO A 15 -26.33 -26.28 -5.68
CA PRO A 15 -27.37 -26.97 -6.44
C PRO A 15 -26.75 -28.05 -7.36
N PHE A 16 -25.54 -27.83 -7.88
CA PHE A 16 -24.86 -28.79 -8.75
C PHE A 16 -24.48 -30.06 -7.98
N VAL A 17 -23.98 -29.92 -6.74
CA VAL A 17 -23.67 -31.06 -5.87
C VAL A 17 -24.96 -31.81 -5.50
N LEU A 18 -26.03 -31.07 -5.20
CA LEU A 18 -27.35 -31.68 -4.90
C LEU A 18 -27.89 -32.51 -6.08
N ARG A 19 -27.69 -32.08 -7.34
CA ARG A 19 -28.04 -32.89 -8.53
C ARG A 19 -27.37 -34.26 -8.53
N ALA A 20 -26.06 -34.28 -8.32
CA ALA A 20 -25.28 -35.52 -8.27
C ALA A 20 -25.74 -36.45 -7.14
N ARG A 21 -26.02 -35.88 -5.95
CA ARG A 21 -26.53 -36.63 -4.79
C ARG A 21 -27.91 -37.25 -5.04
N ILE A 22 -28.83 -36.52 -5.66
CA ILE A 22 -30.16 -37.03 -6.01
C ILE A 22 -30.03 -38.17 -7.02
N ALA A 23 -29.20 -38.02 -8.06
CA ALA A 23 -28.99 -39.06 -9.06
C ALA A 23 -28.38 -40.34 -8.48
N LEU A 24 -27.38 -40.22 -7.60
CA LEU A 24 -26.81 -41.35 -6.88
C LEU A 24 -27.87 -42.09 -6.05
N LYS A 25 -28.77 -41.36 -5.38
CA LYS A 25 -29.83 -41.95 -4.57
C LYS A 25 -30.95 -42.58 -5.40
N ILE A 26 -31.32 -42.01 -6.55
CA ILE A 26 -32.24 -42.64 -7.52
C ILE A 26 -31.69 -43.97 -8.00
N LYS A 27 -30.37 -44.08 -8.20
CA LYS A 27 -29.70 -45.31 -8.61
C LYS A 27 -29.39 -46.28 -7.46
N GLY A 28 -29.68 -45.92 -6.21
CA GLY A 28 -29.38 -46.74 -5.04
C GLY A 28 -27.88 -46.97 -4.81
N ILE A 29 -27.01 -46.07 -5.28
CA ILE A 29 -25.55 -46.20 -5.20
C ILE A 29 -25.06 -45.67 -3.85
N SER A 30 -24.32 -46.50 -3.11
CA SER A 30 -23.63 -46.08 -1.89
C SER A 30 -22.40 -45.25 -2.23
N TYR A 31 -22.18 -44.14 -1.53
CA TYR A 31 -21.04 -43.26 -1.78
C TYR A 31 -20.60 -42.52 -0.51
N GLU A 32 -19.31 -42.18 -0.43
CA GLU A 32 -18.76 -41.25 0.55
C GLU A 32 -18.95 -39.81 0.06
N PHE A 33 -19.44 -38.91 0.91
CA PHE A 33 -19.54 -37.48 0.59
C PHE A 33 -18.48 -36.68 1.34
N VAL A 34 -17.63 -35.97 0.60
CA VAL A 34 -16.62 -35.06 1.15
C VAL A 34 -17.09 -33.63 0.90
N ASP A 35 -17.47 -32.94 1.99
CA ASP A 35 -17.87 -31.54 1.94
C ASP A 35 -16.62 -30.66 1.87
N GLU A 36 -16.46 -29.95 0.76
CA GLU A 36 -15.33 -29.05 0.50
C GLU A 36 -15.72 -27.58 0.62
N ASP A 37 -14.70 -26.73 0.69
CA ASP A 37 -14.80 -25.28 0.78
C ASP A 37 -15.77 -24.67 -0.26
N LYS A 38 -16.44 -23.57 0.12
CA LYS A 38 -17.46 -22.81 -0.62
C LYS A 38 -17.02 -22.33 -2.01
N ARG A 39 -15.73 -22.46 -2.33
CA ARG A 39 -15.11 -22.07 -3.59
C ARG A 39 -15.31 -23.08 -4.72
N ASN A 40 -15.62 -24.35 -4.40
CA ASN A 40 -15.85 -25.39 -5.40
C ASN A 40 -17.36 -25.60 -5.65
N GLU A 41 -17.94 -24.80 -6.56
CA GLU A 41 -19.38 -24.87 -6.88
C GLU A 41 -19.76 -26.18 -7.60
N PHE A 42 -18.83 -26.86 -8.29
CA PHE A 42 -19.13 -28.03 -9.13
C PHE A 42 -18.72 -29.35 -8.46
N PRO A 43 -19.58 -30.39 -8.50
CA PRO A 43 -19.23 -31.69 -7.94
C PRO A 43 -18.17 -32.43 -8.77
N THR A 44 -17.40 -33.26 -8.09
CA THR A 44 -16.53 -34.28 -8.71
C THR A 44 -16.82 -35.65 -8.13
N LEU A 45 -17.14 -36.61 -8.99
CA LEU A 45 -17.33 -38.02 -8.65
C LEU A 45 -16.04 -38.81 -8.96
N LEU A 46 -15.58 -39.56 -7.98
CA LEU A 46 -14.49 -40.53 -8.09
C LEU A 46 -15.09 -41.94 -8.02
N HIS A 47 -14.90 -42.73 -9.07
CA HIS A 47 -15.40 -44.10 -9.13
C HIS A 47 -14.54 -44.95 -10.08
N ALA A 48 -14.09 -46.13 -9.65
CA ALA A 48 -13.33 -47.07 -10.49
C ALA A 48 -12.05 -46.46 -11.12
N GLY A 49 -11.35 -45.58 -10.40
CA GLY A 49 -10.20 -44.82 -10.93
C GLY A 49 -10.56 -43.69 -11.91
N ASN A 50 -11.84 -43.49 -12.23
CA ASN A 50 -12.32 -42.40 -13.07
C ASN A 50 -12.66 -41.16 -12.25
N VAL A 51 -12.34 -39.98 -12.82
CA VAL A 51 -12.72 -38.67 -12.29
C VAL A 51 -13.75 -38.05 -13.22
N VAL A 52 -14.98 -37.87 -12.74
CA VAL A 52 -16.07 -37.24 -13.50
C VAL A 52 -16.48 -35.96 -12.80
N SER A 53 -16.15 -34.82 -13.39
CA SER A 53 -16.53 -33.49 -12.90
C SER A 53 -17.72 -32.93 -13.66
N GLU A 54 -18.47 -32.04 -13.01
CA GLU A 54 -19.75 -31.45 -13.46
C GLU A 54 -20.98 -32.35 -13.25
N SER A 55 -22.04 -31.76 -12.69
CA SER A 55 -23.22 -32.49 -12.23
C SER A 55 -23.97 -33.22 -13.34
N PHE A 56 -24.10 -32.62 -14.52
CA PHE A 56 -24.75 -33.25 -15.67
C PHE A 56 -23.95 -34.43 -16.23
N LYS A 57 -22.63 -34.29 -16.37
CA LYS A 57 -21.75 -35.39 -16.79
C LYS A 57 -21.77 -36.54 -15.79
N ILE A 58 -21.83 -36.23 -14.49
CA ILE A 58 -22.00 -37.23 -13.44
C ILE A 58 -23.32 -37.98 -13.63
N ILE A 59 -24.45 -37.28 -13.82
CA ILE A 59 -25.75 -37.94 -14.05
C ILE A 59 -25.69 -38.87 -15.27
N GLU A 60 -25.11 -38.41 -16.37
CA GLU A 60 -24.96 -39.22 -17.59
C GLU A 60 -24.07 -40.44 -17.36
N TYR A 61 -22.96 -40.28 -16.66
CA TYR A 61 -22.07 -41.38 -16.29
C TYR A 61 -22.79 -42.42 -15.42
N LEU A 62 -23.56 -41.98 -14.42
CA LEU A 62 -24.33 -42.88 -13.54
C LEU A 62 -25.41 -43.63 -14.32
N ASP A 63 -26.15 -42.94 -15.19
CA ASP A 63 -27.21 -43.54 -16.01
C ASP A 63 -26.65 -44.49 -17.09
N ALA A 64 -25.44 -44.23 -17.57
CA ALA A 64 -24.73 -45.08 -18.51
C ALA A 64 -24.14 -46.35 -17.86
N THR A 65 -23.58 -46.20 -16.65
CA THR A 65 -22.79 -47.24 -15.97
C THR A 65 -23.67 -48.22 -15.18
N TRP A 66 -24.73 -47.74 -14.53
CA TRP A 66 -25.67 -48.57 -13.77
C TRP A 66 -27.00 -48.74 -14.51
N LYS A 67 -26.98 -49.60 -15.53
CA LYS A 67 -28.16 -50.06 -16.27
C LYS A 67 -28.57 -51.46 -15.80
N GLY A 68 -29.76 -51.59 -15.22
CA GLY A 68 -30.36 -52.86 -14.82
C GLY A 68 -31.86 -52.86 -15.11
N VAL A 69 -32.45 -54.05 -15.30
CA VAL A 69 -33.87 -54.21 -15.68
C VAL A 69 -34.82 -53.56 -14.66
N ASP A 70 -34.38 -53.44 -13.39
CA ASP A 70 -35.16 -52.86 -12.29
C ASP A 70 -34.68 -51.46 -11.82
N LEU A 71 -33.72 -50.84 -12.51
CA LEU A 71 -33.22 -49.51 -12.14
C LEU A 71 -33.90 -48.41 -12.96
N PRO A 72 -34.39 -47.33 -12.32
CA PRO A 72 -35.01 -46.22 -13.02
C PRO A 72 -33.99 -45.51 -13.93
N LEU A 73 -34.39 -45.25 -15.17
CA LEU A 73 -33.63 -44.43 -16.12
C LEU A 73 -33.87 -42.95 -15.82
N ILE A 74 -32.78 -42.18 -15.68
CA ILE A 74 -32.86 -40.72 -15.47
C ILE A 74 -32.98 -40.00 -16.81
N LEU A 75 -32.26 -40.46 -17.83
CA LEU A 75 -32.38 -39.96 -19.20
C LEU A 75 -33.28 -40.88 -20.04
N PRO A 76 -34.02 -40.33 -21.02
CA PRO A 76 -34.74 -41.13 -22.01
C PRO A 76 -33.83 -42.09 -22.77
N ALA A 77 -34.39 -43.23 -23.14
CA ALA A 77 -33.71 -44.23 -23.98
C ALA A 77 -33.57 -43.73 -25.43
N ASP A 78 -34.59 -43.06 -25.95
CA ASP A 78 -34.59 -42.48 -27.29
C ASP A 78 -33.57 -41.32 -27.42
N PRO A 79 -32.72 -41.31 -28.47
CA PRO A 79 -31.71 -40.28 -28.65
C PRO A 79 -32.26 -38.85 -28.85
N TYR A 80 -33.41 -38.71 -29.50
CA TYR A 80 -34.05 -37.41 -29.70
C TYR A 80 -34.58 -36.88 -28.38
N ASP A 81 -35.37 -37.68 -27.66
CA ASP A 81 -35.91 -37.30 -26.35
C ASP A 81 -34.79 -36.97 -25.34
N ARG A 82 -33.67 -37.71 -25.40
CA ARG A 82 -32.47 -37.42 -24.59
C ARG A 82 -31.89 -36.03 -24.89
N THR A 83 -31.90 -35.62 -26.14
CA THR A 83 -31.41 -34.29 -26.55
C THR A 83 -32.35 -33.20 -26.06
N ILE A 84 -33.67 -33.44 -26.11
CA ILE A 84 -34.68 -32.49 -25.62
C ILE A 84 -34.55 -32.26 -24.11
N VAL A 85 -34.43 -33.32 -23.30
CA VAL A 85 -34.28 -33.14 -21.84
C VAL A 85 -32.97 -32.44 -21.46
N ARG A 86 -31.89 -32.63 -22.23
CA ARG A 86 -30.62 -31.91 -22.04
C ARG A 86 -30.77 -30.43 -22.31
N PHE A 87 -31.42 -30.07 -23.43
CA PHE A 87 -31.70 -28.68 -23.77
C PHE A 87 -32.44 -27.97 -22.63
N TRP A 88 -33.50 -28.58 -22.10
CA TRP A 88 -34.27 -27.97 -21.00
C TRP A 88 -33.50 -27.89 -19.69
N ALA A 89 -32.65 -28.88 -19.39
CA ALA A 89 -31.78 -28.82 -18.23
C ALA A 89 -30.75 -27.68 -18.33
N THR A 90 -30.18 -27.45 -19.52
CA THR A 90 -29.30 -26.30 -19.80
C THR A 90 -30.08 -24.98 -19.73
N PHE A 91 -31.29 -24.92 -20.26
CA PHE A 91 -32.17 -23.75 -20.16
C PHE A 91 -32.40 -23.33 -18.70
N ILE A 92 -32.57 -24.30 -17.79
CA ILE A 92 -32.71 -24.03 -16.35
C ILE A 92 -31.47 -23.32 -15.78
N ASP A 93 -30.26 -23.79 -16.12
CA ASP A 93 -29.03 -23.15 -15.64
C ASP A 93 -28.85 -21.75 -16.23
N ASP A 94 -29.04 -21.63 -17.54
CA ASP A 94 -28.76 -20.40 -18.27
C ASP A 94 -29.78 -19.30 -18.02
N LYS A 95 -31.06 -19.66 -17.82
CA LYS A 95 -32.14 -18.68 -17.68
C LYS A 95 -32.63 -18.52 -16.26
N ILE A 96 -32.82 -19.63 -15.54
CA ILE A 96 -33.49 -19.60 -14.23
C ILE A 96 -32.46 -19.40 -13.13
N LEU A 97 -31.44 -20.27 -13.03
CA LEU A 97 -30.40 -20.16 -12.01
C LEU A 97 -29.58 -18.87 -12.18
N SER A 98 -29.24 -18.50 -13.41
CA SER A 98 -28.53 -17.25 -13.70
C SER A 98 -29.32 -16.00 -13.30
N ALA A 99 -30.62 -15.94 -13.61
CA ALA A 99 -31.47 -14.84 -13.17
C ALA A 99 -31.60 -14.78 -11.64
N MET A 100 -31.73 -15.93 -10.96
CA MET A 100 -31.74 -15.99 -9.50
C MET A 100 -30.46 -15.43 -8.88
N LYS A 101 -29.29 -15.81 -9.41
CA LYS A 101 -27.99 -15.29 -8.94
C LYS A 101 -27.94 -13.76 -9.04
N LEU A 102 -28.50 -13.18 -10.11
CA LEU A 102 -28.58 -11.73 -10.29
C LEU A 102 -29.58 -11.06 -9.33
N ILE A 103 -30.74 -11.68 -9.11
CA ILE A 103 -31.75 -11.18 -8.17
C ILE A 103 -31.17 -11.09 -6.75
N ILE A 104 -30.44 -12.12 -6.31
CA ILE A 104 -29.75 -12.13 -5.01
C ILE A 104 -28.85 -10.90 -4.86
N LYS A 105 -28.06 -10.60 -5.91
CA LYS A 105 -27.11 -9.47 -5.98
C LYS A 105 -27.76 -8.08 -6.12
N GLY A 106 -29.09 -7.97 -6.16
CA GLY A 106 -29.81 -6.69 -6.20
C GLY A 106 -30.11 -6.18 -7.60
N SER A 107 -30.45 -7.06 -8.54
CA SER A 107 -30.82 -6.70 -9.91
C SER A 107 -32.15 -5.94 -10.04
N THR A 108 -32.51 -5.54 -11.27
CA THR A 108 -33.71 -4.75 -11.60
C THR A 108 -34.97 -5.61 -11.80
N LYS A 109 -36.15 -4.98 -11.78
CA LYS A 109 -37.45 -5.59 -12.13
C LYS A 109 -37.47 -6.29 -13.50
N LYS A 110 -36.56 -5.93 -14.42
CA LYS A 110 -36.42 -6.57 -15.73
C LYS A 110 -35.99 -8.03 -15.58
N ILE A 111 -34.99 -8.30 -14.73
CA ILE A 111 -34.49 -9.66 -14.50
C ILE A 111 -35.55 -10.52 -13.82
N GLU A 112 -36.31 -9.94 -12.87
CA GLU A 112 -37.45 -10.64 -12.27
C GLU A 112 -38.50 -11.03 -13.31
N LYS A 113 -38.80 -10.14 -14.26
CA LYS A 113 -39.74 -10.45 -15.35
C LYS A 113 -39.24 -11.57 -16.25
N GLU A 114 -37.97 -11.50 -16.67
CA GLU A 114 -37.34 -12.54 -17.51
C GLU A 114 -37.35 -13.91 -16.81
N PHE A 115 -37.11 -13.94 -15.50
CA PHE A 115 -37.23 -15.15 -14.70
C PHE A 115 -38.64 -15.75 -14.77
N HIS A 116 -39.67 -14.93 -14.57
CA HIS A 116 -41.06 -15.41 -14.60
C HIS A 116 -41.47 -15.91 -15.99
N GLU A 117 -41.03 -15.24 -17.06
CA GLU A 117 -41.26 -15.69 -18.43
C GLU A 117 -40.59 -17.06 -18.68
N ALA A 118 -39.36 -17.26 -18.20
CA ALA A 118 -38.68 -18.55 -18.29
C ALA A 118 -39.40 -19.66 -17.50
N MET A 119 -39.93 -19.36 -16.31
CA MET A 119 -40.73 -20.30 -15.52
C MET A 119 -42.05 -20.68 -16.21
N GLN A 120 -42.71 -19.74 -16.91
CA GLN A 120 -43.92 -20.02 -17.70
C GLN A 120 -43.64 -20.90 -18.92
N VAL A 121 -42.46 -20.74 -19.53
CA VAL A 121 -42.01 -21.68 -20.57
C VAL A 121 -41.93 -23.09 -19.99
N LEU A 122 -41.26 -23.27 -18.84
CA LEU A 122 -41.18 -24.59 -18.20
C LEU A 122 -42.52 -25.15 -17.75
N GLU A 123 -43.46 -24.33 -17.30
CA GLU A 123 -44.83 -24.74 -16.99
C GLU A 123 -45.50 -25.37 -18.22
N SER A 124 -45.33 -24.75 -19.38
CA SER A 124 -45.87 -25.24 -20.66
C SER A 124 -45.21 -26.56 -21.07
N ILE A 125 -43.90 -26.71 -20.85
CA ILE A 125 -43.18 -27.96 -21.09
C ILE A 125 -43.64 -29.04 -20.12
N PHE A 126 -43.79 -28.73 -18.83
CA PHE A 126 -44.27 -29.68 -17.83
C PHE A 126 -45.64 -30.22 -18.20
N LYS A 127 -46.56 -29.36 -18.66
CA LYS A 127 -47.89 -29.75 -19.12
C LYS A 127 -47.84 -30.78 -20.26
N ASN A 128 -46.94 -30.59 -21.22
CA ASN A 128 -46.84 -31.46 -22.39
C ASN A 128 -46.13 -32.78 -22.07
N GLU A 129 -45.00 -32.72 -21.35
CA GLU A 129 -44.13 -33.88 -21.11
C GLU A 129 -44.65 -34.80 -20.01
N SER A 130 -45.24 -34.24 -18.95
CA SER A 130 -45.74 -35.05 -17.81
C SER A 130 -46.93 -35.93 -18.19
N GLN A 131 -47.69 -35.59 -19.23
CA GLN A 131 -48.95 -36.25 -19.60
C GLN A 131 -49.93 -36.35 -18.41
N GLY A 132 -49.90 -35.36 -17.51
CA GLY A 132 -50.73 -35.31 -16.29
C GLY A 132 -50.18 -36.10 -15.09
N GLN A 133 -48.97 -36.64 -15.20
CA GLN A 133 -48.30 -37.37 -14.12
C GLN A 133 -47.47 -36.46 -13.21
N SER A 134 -46.81 -37.04 -12.21
CA SER A 134 -46.16 -36.33 -11.10
C SER A 134 -44.96 -35.46 -11.49
N PHE A 135 -44.19 -35.87 -12.51
CA PHE A 135 -42.86 -35.35 -12.87
C PHE A 135 -42.71 -35.13 -14.38
N PHE A 136 -41.64 -34.44 -14.81
CA PHE A 136 -41.35 -34.24 -16.24
C PHE A 136 -41.10 -35.58 -16.95
N ALA A 137 -40.44 -36.54 -16.27
CA ALA A 137 -40.34 -37.94 -16.72
C ALA A 137 -41.53 -38.79 -16.25
N LYS A 138 -42.73 -38.20 -16.26
CA LYS A 138 -44.02 -38.81 -15.93
C LYS A 138 -44.10 -39.28 -14.48
N GLY A 139 -44.04 -40.59 -14.24
CA GLY A 139 -44.16 -41.18 -12.90
C GLY A 139 -42.87 -41.12 -12.08
N ASN A 140 -41.73 -40.89 -12.73
CA ASN A 140 -40.40 -40.94 -12.09
C ASN A 140 -39.71 -39.58 -12.16
N ILE A 141 -38.82 -39.32 -11.20
CA ILE A 141 -37.92 -38.15 -11.25
C ILE A 141 -36.91 -38.34 -12.39
N GLY A 142 -36.93 -37.44 -13.36
CA GLY A 142 -36.03 -37.46 -14.52
C GLY A 142 -35.01 -36.33 -14.53
N TYR A 143 -34.29 -36.22 -15.65
CA TYR A 143 -33.20 -35.27 -15.84
C TYR A 143 -33.59 -33.79 -15.60
N ILE A 144 -34.74 -33.35 -16.12
CA ILE A 144 -35.27 -31.98 -15.92
C ILE A 144 -35.66 -31.76 -14.45
N ASP A 145 -36.32 -32.74 -13.84
CA ASP A 145 -36.75 -32.69 -12.44
C ASP A 145 -35.54 -32.50 -11.51
N ILE A 146 -34.44 -33.23 -11.74
CA ILE A 146 -33.19 -33.08 -10.97
C ILE A 146 -32.59 -31.69 -11.17
N SER A 147 -32.56 -31.18 -12.41
CA SER A 147 -32.01 -29.85 -12.72
C SER A 147 -32.77 -28.74 -11.99
N LEU A 148 -34.10 -28.69 -12.16
CA LEU A 148 -34.96 -27.66 -11.56
C LEU A 148 -35.12 -27.87 -10.05
N GLY A 149 -35.23 -29.11 -9.60
CA GLY A 149 -35.47 -29.44 -8.20
C GLY A 149 -34.28 -29.08 -7.31
N SER A 150 -33.06 -29.21 -7.84
CA SER A 150 -31.83 -28.86 -7.13
C SER A 150 -31.69 -27.39 -6.75
N ILE A 151 -32.43 -26.49 -7.41
CA ILE A 151 -32.39 -25.05 -7.12
C ILE A 151 -33.50 -24.58 -6.17
N LEU A 152 -34.45 -25.46 -5.80
CA LEU A 152 -35.61 -25.09 -4.96
C LEU A 152 -35.24 -24.51 -3.59
N GLY A 153 -34.17 -25.02 -2.95
CA GLY A 153 -33.67 -24.47 -1.69
C GLY A 153 -33.26 -23.01 -1.85
N TRP A 154 -32.54 -22.68 -2.92
CA TRP A 154 -32.13 -21.33 -3.25
C TRP A 154 -33.29 -20.43 -3.72
N MET A 155 -34.32 -20.98 -4.38
CA MET A 155 -35.53 -20.23 -4.71
C MET A 155 -36.21 -19.69 -3.44
N LYS A 156 -36.36 -20.54 -2.41
CA LYS A 156 -36.92 -20.12 -1.11
C LYS A 156 -36.09 -19.03 -0.43
N VAL A 157 -34.75 -19.09 -0.54
CA VAL A 157 -33.85 -18.04 -0.02
C VAL A 157 -34.11 -16.70 -0.73
N VAL A 158 -34.27 -16.72 -2.06
CA VAL A 158 -34.58 -15.51 -2.83
C VAL A 158 -35.94 -14.95 -2.46
N GLU A 159 -36.97 -15.79 -2.39
CA GLU A 159 -38.33 -15.39 -2.01
C GLU A 159 -38.35 -14.72 -0.63
N LYS A 160 -37.67 -15.33 0.36
CA LYS A 160 -37.56 -14.78 1.72
C LYS A 160 -36.76 -13.48 1.77
N SER A 161 -35.60 -13.42 1.09
CA SER A 161 -34.69 -12.28 1.17
C SER A 161 -35.16 -11.04 0.38
N LYS A 162 -35.88 -11.24 -0.73
CA LYS A 162 -36.37 -10.14 -1.59
C LYS A 162 -37.86 -9.87 -1.43
N ASN A 163 -38.57 -10.67 -0.63
CA ASN A 163 -40.01 -10.60 -0.46
C ASN A 163 -40.76 -10.67 -1.81
N ILE A 164 -40.34 -11.60 -2.66
CA ILE A 164 -40.95 -11.89 -3.96
C ILE A 164 -41.47 -13.33 -3.98
N ARG A 165 -42.33 -13.65 -4.95
CA ARG A 165 -42.76 -15.03 -5.24
C ARG A 165 -42.11 -15.46 -6.55
N LEU A 166 -41.28 -16.50 -6.51
CA LEU A 166 -40.66 -17.07 -7.70
C LEU A 166 -41.49 -18.23 -8.25
N LEU A 167 -42.02 -19.09 -7.37
CA LEU A 167 -43.06 -20.06 -7.71
C LEU A 167 -44.43 -19.43 -7.43
N ASP A 168 -45.10 -18.99 -8.49
CA ASP A 168 -46.37 -18.26 -8.40
C ASP A 168 -47.53 -19.17 -8.82
N GLU A 169 -48.38 -19.55 -7.86
CA GLU A 169 -49.59 -20.36 -8.10
C GLU A 169 -50.50 -19.82 -9.20
N LYS A 170 -50.51 -18.50 -9.45
CA LYS A 170 -51.34 -17.90 -10.50
C LYS A 170 -50.72 -18.06 -11.89
N LYS A 171 -49.39 -18.16 -11.97
CA LYS A 171 -48.65 -18.17 -13.25
C LYS A 171 -48.15 -19.56 -13.62
N THR A 172 -47.75 -20.35 -12.64
CA THR A 172 -47.14 -21.67 -12.79
C THR A 172 -47.72 -22.69 -11.78
N PRO A 173 -49.05 -22.91 -11.77
CA PRO A 173 -49.71 -23.78 -10.79
C PRO A 173 -49.24 -25.24 -10.84
N MET A 174 -48.90 -25.77 -12.01
CA MET A 174 -48.44 -27.16 -12.15
C MET A 174 -47.03 -27.32 -11.58
N LEU A 175 -46.15 -26.34 -11.78
CA LEU A 175 -44.82 -26.33 -11.20
C LEU A 175 -44.84 -26.14 -9.68
N VAL A 176 -45.81 -25.41 -9.11
CA VAL A 176 -45.99 -25.35 -7.64
C VAL A 176 -46.27 -26.74 -7.08
N ASN A 177 -47.28 -27.43 -7.64
CA ASN A 177 -47.63 -28.79 -7.21
C ASN A 177 -46.48 -29.79 -7.47
N TRP A 178 -45.75 -29.62 -8.57
CA TRP A 178 -44.55 -30.41 -8.86
C TRP A 178 -43.47 -30.20 -7.80
N ALA A 179 -43.21 -28.96 -7.38
CA ALA A 179 -42.19 -28.65 -6.38
C ALA A 179 -42.51 -29.30 -5.02
N GLU A 180 -43.79 -29.29 -4.63
CA GLU A 180 -44.25 -29.97 -3.41
C GLU A 180 -44.02 -31.49 -3.49
N ARG A 181 -44.42 -32.13 -4.60
CA ARG A 181 -44.20 -33.56 -4.83
C ARG A 181 -42.71 -33.91 -4.86
N PHE A 182 -41.90 -33.11 -5.53
CA PHE A 182 -40.47 -33.31 -5.63
C PHE A 182 -39.79 -33.26 -4.25
N GLN A 183 -40.13 -32.26 -3.43
CA GLN A 183 -39.59 -32.13 -2.07
C GLN A 183 -40.03 -33.27 -1.14
N ALA A 184 -41.25 -33.79 -1.32
CA ALA A 184 -41.80 -34.88 -0.53
C ALA A 184 -41.29 -36.27 -0.93
N HIS A 185 -40.73 -36.42 -2.14
CA HIS A 185 -40.28 -37.71 -2.67
C HIS A 185 -39.14 -38.32 -1.82
N GLU A 186 -39.17 -39.64 -1.60
CA GLU A 186 -38.25 -40.36 -0.71
C GLU A 186 -36.75 -40.14 -1.03
N VAL A 187 -36.41 -40.03 -2.32
CA VAL A 187 -35.04 -39.78 -2.77
C VAL A 187 -34.57 -38.35 -2.46
N VAL A 188 -35.46 -37.37 -2.39
CA VAL A 188 -35.12 -35.95 -2.19
C VAL A 188 -35.28 -35.51 -0.74
N LYS A 189 -36.22 -36.11 0.00
CA LYS A 189 -36.53 -35.75 1.38
C LYS A 189 -35.27 -35.70 2.24
N GLY A 190 -35.03 -34.55 2.88
CA GLY A 190 -33.87 -34.28 3.74
C GLY A 190 -32.57 -33.91 3.00
N MET A 191 -32.55 -33.83 1.67
CA MET A 191 -31.36 -33.44 0.90
C MET A 191 -31.29 -31.95 0.57
N ILE A 192 -32.44 -31.29 0.37
CA ILE A 192 -32.49 -29.86 0.06
C ILE A 192 -32.13 -29.09 1.34
N PRO A 193 -31.07 -28.26 1.34
CA PRO A 193 -30.67 -27.52 2.53
C PRO A 193 -31.73 -26.49 2.97
N GLU A 194 -31.83 -26.29 4.28
CA GLU A 194 -32.74 -25.28 4.86
C GLU A 194 -32.38 -23.86 4.40
N PRO A 195 -33.38 -23.00 4.07
CA PRO A 195 -33.13 -21.64 3.59
C PRO A 195 -32.23 -20.81 4.52
N ASP A 196 -32.36 -20.96 5.83
CA ASP A 196 -31.55 -20.20 6.81
C ASP A 196 -30.07 -20.63 6.84
N LYS A 197 -29.74 -21.87 6.46
CA LYS A 197 -28.35 -22.32 6.30
C LYS A 197 -27.76 -21.79 4.99
N LEU A 198 -28.56 -21.78 3.94
CA LEU A 198 -28.18 -21.25 2.63
C LEU A 198 -27.96 -19.73 2.68
N SER A 199 -28.80 -18.98 3.40
CA SER A 199 -28.66 -17.52 3.52
C SER A 199 -27.35 -17.09 4.18
N LYS A 200 -26.94 -17.76 5.28
CA LYS A 200 -25.65 -17.50 5.94
C LYS A 200 -24.46 -17.66 4.99
N THR A 201 -24.56 -18.56 4.02
CA THR A 201 -23.52 -18.78 3.01
C THR A 201 -23.37 -17.58 2.08
N ILE A 202 -24.47 -16.92 1.70
CA ILE A 202 -24.46 -15.69 0.90
C ILE A 202 -23.82 -14.55 1.68
N ASP A 203 -24.21 -14.39 2.95
CA ASP A 203 -23.73 -13.30 3.79
C ASP A 203 -22.19 -13.37 3.94
N GLU A 204 -21.66 -14.55 4.23
CA GLU A 204 -20.21 -14.76 4.34
C GLU A 204 -19.47 -14.51 3.01
N LYS A 205 -19.98 -15.01 1.88
CA LYS A 205 -19.37 -14.80 0.56
C LYS A 205 -19.40 -13.32 0.15
N THR A 206 -20.47 -12.61 0.47
CA THR A 206 -20.62 -11.18 0.17
C THR A 206 -19.66 -10.33 1.00
N ILE A 207 -19.44 -10.69 2.26
CA ILE A 207 -18.45 -10.02 3.12
C ILE A 207 -17.04 -10.21 2.58
N ASP A 208 -16.69 -11.42 2.13
CA ASP A 208 -15.36 -11.74 1.59
C ASP A 208 -15.11 -10.99 0.26
N ASP A 209 -16.05 -11.06 -0.68
CA ASP A 209 -15.99 -10.32 -1.96
C ASP A 209 -15.87 -8.80 -1.70
N SER A 210 -16.60 -8.26 -0.72
CA SER A 210 -16.53 -6.83 -0.36
C SER A 210 -15.18 -6.44 0.23
N LYS A 211 -14.54 -7.29 1.05
CA LYS A 211 -13.23 -7.01 1.63
C LYS A 211 -12.16 -7.00 0.53
N GLN A 212 -12.19 -7.99 -0.34
CA GLN A 212 -11.27 -8.07 -1.48
C GLN A 212 -11.41 -6.86 -2.41
N GLN A 213 -12.65 -6.45 -2.72
CA GLN A 213 -12.87 -5.26 -3.53
C GLN A 213 -12.36 -3.98 -2.84
N GLN A 214 -12.55 -3.84 -1.53
CA GLN A 214 -11.99 -2.70 -0.78
C GLN A 214 -10.46 -2.65 -0.81
N GLU A 215 -9.79 -3.80 -0.78
CA GLU A 215 -8.33 -3.86 -0.91
C GLU A 215 -7.86 -3.44 -2.31
N ILE A 216 -8.54 -3.93 -3.36
CA ILE A 216 -8.27 -3.53 -4.75
C ILE A 216 -8.47 -2.02 -4.92
N ASP A 217 -9.57 -1.47 -4.38
CA ASP A 217 -9.88 -0.05 -4.47
C ASP A 217 -8.85 0.80 -3.72
N ARG A 218 -8.40 0.36 -2.53
CA ARG A 218 -7.33 1.03 -1.77
C ARG A 218 -6.01 1.03 -2.55
N ALA A 219 -5.63 -0.10 -3.14
CA ALA A 219 -4.42 -0.20 -3.96
C ALA A 219 -4.49 0.73 -5.18
N PHE A 220 -5.64 0.77 -5.85
CA PHE A 220 -5.87 1.66 -6.99
C PHE A 220 -5.81 3.15 -6.59
N ILE A 221 -6.42 3.54 -5.46
CA ILE A 221 -6.35 4.91 -4.94
C ILE A 221 -4.91 5.28 -4.61
N TYR A 222 -4.18 4.40 -3.93
CA TYR A 222 -2.79 4.65 -3.58
C TYR A 222 -1.91 4.81 -4.82
N ALA A 223 -2.06 3.94 -5.82
CA ALA A 223 -1.36 4.05 -7.10
C ALA A 223 -1.63 5.40 -7.79
N ARG A 224 -2.88 5.88 -7.75
CA ARG A 224 -3.23 7.21 -8.27
C ARG A 224 -2.66 8.35 -7.45
N GLN A 225 -2.53 8.21 -6.14
CA GLN A 225 -1.88 9.23 -5.31
C GLN A 225 -0.40 9.38 -5.67
N LEU A 226 0.29 8.26 -5.93
CA LEU A 226 1.70 8.27 -6.34
C LEU A 226 1.96 9.05 -7.63
N THR A 227 1.01 9.10 -8.58
CA THR A 227 1.19 9.88 -9.82
C THR A 227 1.25 11.38 -9.59
N PHE A 228 0.76 11.87 -8.44
CA PHE A 228 0.76 13.28 -8.08
C PHE A 228 1.71 13.60 -6.92
N ASN A 229 2.63 12.69 -6.59
CA ASN A 229 3.52 12.83 -5.43
C ASN A 229 4.30 14.19 -5.39
N PRO A 230 4.84 14.72 -6.51
CA PRO A 230 5.51 16.03 -6.49
C PRO A 230 4.63 17.19 -6.02
N ALA A 231 3.30 17.07 -6.11
CA ALA A 231 2.39 18.12 -5.70
C ALA A 231 2.56 18.47 -4.21
N LEU A 232 2.81 17.49 -3.33
CA LEU A 232 2.94 17.74 -1.89
C LEU A 232 4.20 18.55 -1.56
N SER A 233 5.37 18.05 -1.97
CA SER A 233 6.66 18.70 -1.65
C SER A 233 6.81 20.06 -2.34
N MET A 234 6.39 20.17 -3.60
CA MET A 234 6.45 21.46 -4.33
C MET A 234 5.45 22.48 -3.79
N THR A 235 4.25 22.07 -3.37
CA THR A 235 3.31 22.98 -2.70
C THR A 235 3.88 23.46 -1.37
N LEU A 236 4.47 22.57 -0.57
CA LEU A 236 5.09 22.95 0.70
C LEU A 236 6.26 23.91 0.48
N LYS A 237 7.10 23.67 -0.55
CA LYS A 237 8.17 24.60 -0.96
C LYS A 237 7.63 26.01 -1.22
N VAL A 238 6.60 26.13 -2.06
CA VAL A 238 6.01 27.43 -2.40
C VAL A 238 5.38 28.11 -1.18
N VAL A 239 4.67 27.37 -0.32
CA VAL A 239 4.08 27.90 0.91
C VAL A 239 5.15 28.42 1.88
N ILE A 240 6.30 27.76 1.95
CA ILE A 240 7.47 28.20 2.71
C ILE A 240 8.07 29.48 2.09
N GLU A 241 8.31 29.50 0.78
CA GLU A 241 8.90 30.64 0.08
C GLU A 241 8.02 31.90 0.16
N LEU A 242 6.70 31.72 0.14
CA LEU A 242 5.73 32.81 0.35
C LEU A 242 5.67 33.30 1.81
N GLY A 243 6.28 32.61 2.78
CA GLY A 243 6.21 32.96 4.21
C GLY A 243 4.85 32.66 4.85
N VAL A 244 4.03 31.80 4.23
CA VAL A 244 2.67 31.49 4.72
C VAL A 244 2.71 30.81 6.08
N LEU A 245 3.61 29.84 6.28
CA LEU A 245 3.72 29.14 7.56
C LEU A 245 4.16 30.08 8.69
N ASP A 246 5.08 31.02 8.42
CA ASP A 246 5.49 32.02 9.39
C ASP A 246 4.31 32.94 9.78
N VAL A 247 3.50 33.38 8.81
CA VAL A 247 2.31 34.20 9.08
C VAL A 247 1.29 33.46 9.95
N ILE A 248 1.03 32.19 9.67
CA ILE A 248 0.11 31.37 10.48
C ILE A 248 0.69 31.14 11.88
N ALA A 249 1.99 30.84 12.01
CA ALA A 249 2.63 30.63 13.30
C ALA A 249 2.64 31.90 14.18
N ASN A 250 2.84 33.08 13.57
CA ASN A 250 2.93 34.35 14.27
C ASN A 250 1.64 34.78 14.97
N VAL A 251 0.47 34.25 14.58
CA VAL A 251 -0.80 34.60 15.26
C VAL A 251 -1.07 33.76 16.51
N GLY A 252 -0.35 32.65 16.70
CA GLY A 252 -0.47 31.75 17.85
C GLY A 252 -1.07 30.38 17.49
N PHE A 253 -0.73 29.36 18.28
CA PHE A 253 -1.09 27.95 18.04
C PHE A 253 -2.60 27.65 18.13
N ASP A 254 -3.35 28.50 18.80
CA ASP A 254 -4.80 28.40 19.00
C ASP A 254 -5.60 29.24 18.00
N LYS A 255 -4.93 30.02 17.14
CA LYS A 255 -5.57 30.93 16.19
C LYS A 255 -5.56 30.38 14.77
N PHE A 256 -6.54 30.82 14.01
CA PHE A 256 -6.75 30.41 12.63
C PHE A 256 -6.93 31.63 11.73
N LEU A 257 -6.41 31.55 10.52
CA LEU A 257 -6.52 32.60 9.51
C LEU A 257 -7.23 32.07 8.27
N SER A 258 -8.11 32.87 7.69
CA SER A 258 -8.63 32.64 6.35
C SER A 258 -7.53 32.89 5.29
N PRO A 259 -7.62 32.27 4.11
CA PRO A 259 -6.71 32.55 2.99
C PRO A 259 -6.63 34.03 2.61
N LYS A 260 -7.73 34.79 2.80
CA LYS A 260 -7.78 36.24 2.54
C LYS A 260 -6.93 37.01 3.56
N GLU A 261 -7.03 36.66 4.83
CA GLU A 261 -6.20 37.27 5.88
C GLU A 261 -4.72 36.93 5.71
N ILE A 262 -4.40 35.69 5.32
CA ILE A 262 -3.02 35.28 5.01
C ILE A 262 -2.47 36.11 3.85
N ALA A 263 -3.20 36.19 2.73
CA ALA A 263 -2.78 36.98 1.57
C ALA A 263 -2.57 38.46 1.93
N SER A 264 -3.48 39.03 2.73
CA SER A 264 -3.38 40.42 3.20
C SER A 264 -2.16 40.65 4.09
N LYS A 265 -1.89 39.75 5.05
CA LYS A 265 -0.72 39.84 5.94
C LYS A 265 0.61 39.69 5.20
N LEU A 266 0.62 38.94 4.10
CA LEU A 266 1.77 38.80 3.19
C LEU A 266 1.86 39.94 2.16
N SER A 267 0.93 40.90 2.18
CA SER A 267 0.85 41.98 1.19
C SER A 267 0.82 41.48 -0.27
N ILE A 268 0.19 40.32 -0.51
CA ILE A 268 0.06 39.76 -1.86
C ILE A 268 -0.98 40.57 -2.65
N ILE A 269 -0.54 41.18 -3.75
CA ILE A 269 -1.36 42.05 -4.60
C ILE A 269 -2.29 41.29 -5.56
N ASN A 270 -2.05 40.01 -5.81
CA ASN A 270 -2.86 39.19 -6.72
C ASN A 270 -4.26 38.95 -6.12
N PRO A 271 -5.35 39.43 -6.76
CA PRO A 271 -6.71 39.27 -6.23
C PRO A 271 -7.16 37.81 -6.13
N ASN A 272 -6.57 36.91 -6.93
CA ASN A 272 -6.86 35.48 -6.90
C ASN A 272 -6.01 34.70 -5.87
N ALA A 273 -5.07 35.35 -5.19
CA ALA A 273 -4.19 34.69 -4.21
C ALA A 273 -4.94 33.96 -3.09
N PRO A 274 -6.04 34.50 -2.50
CA PRO A 274 -6.79 33.77 -1.49
C PRO A 274 -7.31 32.40 -1.98
N ILE A 275 -7.79 32.33 -3.23
CA ILE A 275 -8.27 31.07 -3.82
C ILE A 275 -7.11 30.08 -4.03
N MET A 276 -5.97 30.57 -4.52
CA MET A 276 -4.76 29.76 -4.73
C MET A 276 -4.21 29.22 -3.40
N LEU A 277 -4.08 30.09 -2.39
CA LEU A 277 -3.66 29.73 -1.04
C LEU A 277 -4.61 28.70 -0.44
N ASN A 278 -5.93 28.86 -0.60
CA ASN A 278 -6.89 27.89 -0.09
C ASN A 278 -6.66 26.48 -0.67
N ARG A 279 -6.40 26.39 -1.98
CA ARG A 279 -6.14 25.10 -2.65
C ARG A 279 -4.84 24.46 -2.16
N MET A 280 -3.78 25.24 -1.99
CA MET A 280 -2.49 24.77 -1.48
C MET A 280 -2.61 24.32 -0.02
N LEU A 281 -3.20 25.15 0.84
CA LEU A 281 -3.35 24.85 2.26
C LEU A 281 -4.28 23.66 2.51
N ARG A 282 -5.30 23.44 1.66
CA ARG A 282 -6.14 22.24 1.73
C ARG A 282 -5.36 20.95 1.44
N LEU A 283 -4.43 20.97 0.48
CA LEU A 283 -3.53 19.85 0.23
C LEU A 283 -2.64 19.59 1.45
N LEU A 284 -2.02 20.64 2.00
CA LEU A 284 -1.18 20.52 3.19
C LEU A 284 -1.98 20.05 4.42
N ALA A 285 -3.22 20.49 4.57
CA ALA A 285 -4.10 20.04 5.64
C ALA A 285 -4.45 18.55 5.53
N SER A 286 -4.65 18.03 4.32
CA SER A 286 -4.90 16.60 4.10
C SER A 286 -3.72 15.70 4.47
N HIS A 287 -2.53 16.27 4.67
CA HIS A 287 -1.32 15.58 5.13
C HIS A 287 -0.93 15.99 6.56
N ASN A 288 -1.85 16.61 7.31
CA ASN A 288 -1.63 17.11 8.68
C ASN A 288 -0.46 18.09 8.79
N ILE A 289 -0.10 18.80 7.73
CA ILE A 289 0.96 19.82 7.78
C ILE A 289 0.39 21.12 8.36
N VAL A 290 -0.88 21.44 8.11
CA VAL A 290 -1.60 22.56 8.73
C VAL A 290 -2.95 22.09 9.24
N ILE A 291 -3.51 22.78 10.23
CA ILE A 291 -4.83 22.46 10.75
C ILE A 291 -5.86 23.21 9.91
N CYS A 292 -6.91 22.52 9.48
CA CYS A 292 -8.03 23.12 8.74
C CYS A 292 -9.31 23.09 9.58
N LYS A 293 -10.02 24.22 9.65
CA LYS A 293 -11.35 24.32 10.25
C LYS A 293 -12.32 24.99 9.29
N LEU A 294 -13.54 24.48 9.23
CA LEU A 294 -14.65 25.12 8.52
C LEU A 294 -15.41 26.00 9.49
N LYS A 295 -15.56 27.28 9.15
CA LYS A 295 -16.46 28.19 9.85
C LYS A 295 -17.76 28.25 9.06
N SER A 296 -18.86 27.80 9.67
CA SER A 296 -20.19 27.97 9.11
C SER A 296 -20.60 29.42 9.28
N ASP A 297 -20.63 30.16 8.17
CA ASP A 297 -21.15 31.52 8.18
C ASP A 297 -22.68 31.38 8.12
N GLY A 298 -23.39 31.80 9.19
CA GLY A 298 -24.83 31.58 9.38
C GLY A 298 -25.78 32.22 8.35
N ASN A 299 -25.24 32.78 7.26
CA ASN A 299 -25.97 33.28 6.11
C ASN A 299 -25.54 32.48 4.88
N CYS A 300 -26.16 31.31 4.69
CA CYS A 300 -26.07 30.57 3.43
C CYS A 300 -27.30 30.98 2.61
N ASP A 301 -27.14 31.89 1.64
CA ASP A 301 -28.13 32.04 0.56
C ASP A 301 -28.09 30.78 -0.32
N GLU A 302 -29.20 30.46 -1.00
CA GLU A 302 -29.39 29.23 -1.79
C GLU A 302 -28.33 29.00 -2.89
N ASP A 303 -27.51 30.02 -3.21
CA ASP A 303 -26.44 29.98 -4.22
C ASP A 303 -24.99 29.92 -3.65
N THR A 304 -24.77 30.02 -2.33
CA THR A 304 -23.42 30.04 -1.71
C THR A 304 -23.20 28.84 -0.78
N ILE A 305 -23.02 27.67 -1.39
CA ILE A 305 -22.53 26.48 -0.70
C ILE A 305 -21.01 26.65 -0.52
N VAL A 306 -20.53 27.02 0.68
CA VAL A 306 -19.25 26.63 1.33
C VAL A 306 -18.90 27.67 2.41
N GLY A 307 -18.87 27.25 3.67
CA GLY A 307 -18.39 28.09 4.77
C GLY A 307 -16.90 28.48 4.64
N THR A 308 -16.49 29.56 5.29
CA THR A 308 -15.10 30.05 5.21
C THR A 308 -14.13 29.04 5.83
N THR A 309 -13.15 28.57 5.05
CA THR A 309 -12.07 27.71 5.55
C THR A 309 -11.00 28.54 6.26
N LEU A 310 -10.61 28.10 7.46
CA LEU A 310 -9.59 28.74 8.28
C LEU A 310 -8.44 27.75 8.53
N TYR A 311 -7.21 28.27 8.59
CA TYR A 311 -6.00 27.48 8.73
C TYR A 311 -5.18 27.88 9.96
N GLY A 312 -4.73 26.89 10.71
CA GLY A 312 -3.86 27.01 11.87
C GLY A 312 -2.60 26.19 11.71
N ILE A 313 -1.61 26.41 12.57
CA ILE A 313 -0.32 25.72 12.51
C ILE A 313 -0.43 24.34 13.16
N ASP A 314 0.06 23.29 12.49
CA ASP A 314 0.19 21.94 13.05
C ASP A 314 1.56 21.75 13.74
N PRO A 315 1.72 20.85 14.74
CA PRO A 315 3.03 20.45 15.26
C PRO A 315 4.10 20.15 14.20
N ILE A 316 3.76 19.52 13.05
CA ILE A 316 4.72 19.24 11.98
C ILE A 316 5.24 20.55 11.36
N SER A 317 4.35 21.52 11.11
CA SER A 317 4.75 22.82 10.54
C SER A 317 5.72 23.61 11.41
N LYS A 318 5.78 23.36 12.72
CA LYS A 318 6.76 23.99 13.62
C LYS A 318 8.20 23.73 13.20
N TYR A 319 8.47 22.61 12.54
CA TYR A 319 9.81 22.30 12.05
C TYR A 319 10.18 23.08 10.79
N PHE A 320 9.21 23.67 10.09
CA PHE A 320 9.47 24.49 8.89
C PHE A 320 9.46 25.99 9.20
N VAL A 321 8.90 26.40 10.34
CA VAL A 321 8.98 27.78 10.86
C VAL A 321 10.23 27.96 11.72
N LYS A 322 10.86 29.13 11.69
CA LYS A 322 12.07 29.42 12.49
C LYS A 322 11.79 29.24 13.98
N ASN A 323 12.65 28.46 14.64
CA ASN A 323 12.61 28.29 16.09
C ASN A 323 13.30 29.46 16.83
N LYS A 324 13.46 29.35 18.16
CA LYS A 324 14.13 30.35 19.01
C LYS A 324 15.59 30.65 18.64
N ASP A 325 16.24 29.72 17.94
CA ASP A 325 17.61 29.86 17.45
C ASP A 325 17.67 30.39 16.01
N GLY A 326 16.52 30.78 15.45
CA GLY A 326 16.39 31.30 14.10
C GLY A 326 16.50 30.26 12.98
N VAL A 327 16.45 28.95 13.30
CA VAL A 327 16.62 27.86 12.34
C VAL A 327 15.37 27.02 12.14
N SER A 328 15.24 26.38 10.97
CA SER A 328 14.18 25.42 10.64
C SER A 328 14.60 24.45 9.52
N LEU A 329 13.77 23.45 9.22
CA LEU A 329 13.94 22.53 8.08
C LEU A 329 13.55 23.17 6.73
N ALA A 330 12.97 24.37 6.71
CA ALA A 330 12.53 25.02 5.47
C ALA A 330 13.64 25.17 4.43
N PRO A 331 14.86 25.64 4.75
CA PRO A 331 15.92 25.75 3.77
C PRO A 331 16.34 24.38 3.18
N MET A 332 16.28 23.30 3.97
CA MET A 332 16.57 21.95 3.49
C MET A 332 15.56 21.50 2.44
N LEU A 333 14.27 21.67 2.73
CA LEU A 333 13.21 21.37 1.76
C LEU A 333 13.40 22.21 0.48
N VAL A 334 13.61 23.51 0.61
CA VAL A 334 13.82 24.39 -0.55
C VAL A 334 15.04 23.96 -1.38
N ALA A 335 16.13 23.52 -0.74
CA ALA A 335 17.33 23.02 -1.43
C ALA A 335 17.09 21.70 -2.18
N ILE A 336 16.45 20.71 -1.53
CA ILE A 336 16.19 19.40 -2.16
C ILE A 336 15.19 19.52 -3.32
N GLN A 337 14.21 20.42 -3.21
CA GLN A 337 13.26 20.72 -4.28
C GLN A 337 13.70 21.89 -5.19
N ASP A 338 14.96 22.33 -5.11
CA ASP A 338 15.51 23.30 -6.06
C ASP A 338 15.68 22.68 -7.44
N GLU A 339 15.54 23.49 -8.49
CA GLU A 339 15.71 23.02 -9.87
C GLU A 339 17.07 22.34 -10.07
N VAL A 340 18.12 22.81 -9.39
CA VAL A 340 19.47 22.26 -9.49
C VAL A 340 19.53 20.77 -9.16
N TYR A 341 18.95 20.36 -8.03
CA TYR A 341 18.90 18.94 -7.66
C TYR A 341 17.77 18.20 -8.36
N MET A 342 16.62 18.83 -8.57
CA MET A 342 15.50 18.21 -9.27
C MET A 342 15.86 17.80 -10.70
N LYS A 343 16.77 18.52 -11.37
CA LYS A 343 17.21 18.19 -12.73
C LYS A 343 17.90 16.82 -12.83
N SER A 344 18.61 16.39 -11.78
CA SER A 344 19.31 15.10 -11.77
C SER A 344 18.38 13.90 -11.96
N TRP A 345 17.15 13.96 -11.42
CA TRP A 345 16.17 12.88 -11.52
C TRP A 345 15.75 12.55 -12.96
N TYR A 346 15.82 13.52 -13.89
CA TYR A 346 15.53 13.26 -15.31
C TYR A 346 16.58 12.37 -15.99
N TYR A 347 17.79 12.29 -15.43
CA TYR A 347 18.91 11.49 -15.96
C TYR A 347 19.10 10.16 -15.23
N LEU A 348 18.30 9.88 -14.19
CA LEU A 348 18.41 8.63 -13.42
C LEU A 348 18.21 7.39 -14.31
N LYS A 349 17.23 7.43 -15.23
CA LYS A 349 17.03 6.34 -16.19
C LYS A 349 18.28 6.09 -17.05
N GLU A 350 18.88 7.15 -17.55
CA GLU A 350 20.07 7.04 -18.41
C GLU A 350 21.25 6.48 -17.61
N ALA A 351 21.52 7.00 -16.42
CA ALA A 351 22.55 6.50 -15.53
C ALA A 351 22.40 5.01 -15.21
N VAL A 352 21.17 4.52 -15.02
CA VAL A 352 20.91 3.07 -14.83
C VAL A 352 21.25 2.27 -16.08
N MET A 353 20.99 2.81 -17.27
CA MET A 353 21.19 2.11 -18.55
C MET A 353 22.65 2.13 -19.02
N THR A 354 23.36 3.25 -18.83
CA THR A 354 24.67 3.50 -19.45
C THR A 354 25.80 3.67 -18.44
N GLY A 355 25.47 3.74 -17.15
CA GLY A 355 26.42 4.07 -16.09
C GLY A 355 26.72 5.57 -16.03
N GLY A 356 27.23 6.04 -14.90
CA GLY A 356 27.51 7.44 -14.62
C GLY A 356 26.61 8.00 -13.52
N ILE A 357 26.72 9.30 -13.26
CA ILE A 357 26.02 9.97 -12.17
C ILE A 357 24.98 10.94 -12.75
N PRO A 358 23.70 10.87 -12.34
CA PRO A 358 22.64 11.68 -12.93
C PRO A 358 22.91 13.20 -12.87
N PHE A 359 23.46 13.70 -11.77
CA PHE A 359 23.86 15.11 -11.66
C PHE A 359 24.96 15.47 -12.69
N ASN A 360 25.99 14.64 -12.83
CA ASN A 360 27.07 14.88 -13.79
C ASN A 360 26.55 14.84 -15.23
N MET A 361 25.59 13.98 -15.54
CA MET A 361 24.93 13.98 -16.86
C MET A 361 24.17 15.27 -17.12
N ALA A 362 23.51 15.81 -16.09
CA ALA A 362 22.71 17.03 -16.19
C ALA A 362 23.53 18.33 -16.32
N TYR A 363 24.76 18.36 -15.78
CA TYR A 363 25.58 19.56 -15.64
C TYR A 363 27.01 19.46 -16.20
N GLY A 364 27.47 18.27 -16.58
CA GLY A 364 28.83 18.04 -17.10
C GLY A 364 29.94 18.08 -16.05
N MET A 365 29.60 18.13 -14.76
CA MET A 365 30.54 18.25 -13.63
C MET A 365 29.92 17.66 -12.35
N SER A 366 30.73 17.46 -11.32
CA SER A 366 30.24 17.00 -10.01
C SER A 366 29.40 18.06 -9.28
N ALA A 367 28.59 17.63 -8.31
CA ALA A 367 27.83 18.53 -7.44
C ALA A 367 28.74 19.53 -6.70
N PHE A 368 29.87 19.06 -6.18
CA PHE A 368 30.86 19.90 -5.48
C PHE A 368 31.46 20.98 -6.38
N GLU A 369 31.80 20.65 -7.63
CA GLU A 369 32.28 21.64 -8.61
C GLU A 369 31.19 22.66 -8.96
N TYR A 370 29.95 22.19 -9.16
CA TYR A 370 28.82 23.07 -9.51
C TYR A 370 28.53 24.10 -8.41
N HIS A 371 28.62 23.72 -7.13
CA HIS A 371 28.44 24.66 -6.00
C HIS A 371 29.42 25.83 -6.07
N SER A 372 30.62 25.66 -6.60
CA SER A 372 31.59 26.76 -6.74
C SER A 372 31.20 27.79 -7.82
N ILE A 373 30.29 27.42 -8.73
CA ILE A 373 29.89 28.23 -9.90
C ILE A 373 28.54 28.93 -9.65
N ASP A 374 27.55 28.23 -9.07
CA ASP A 374 26.23 28.80 -8.76
C ASP A 374 26.19 29.34 -7.31
N THR A 375 26.59 30.59 -7.14
CA THR A 375 26.58 31.27 -5.83
C THR A 375 25.20 31.28 -5.16
N ARG A 376 24.10 31.35 -5.93
CA ARG A 376 22.74 31.33 -5.39
C ARG A 376 22.46 29.97 -4.76
N PHE A 377 22.72 28.90 -5.50
CA PHE A 377 22.49 27.55 -5.00
C PHE A 377 23.44 27.18 -3.85
N ASN A 378 24.72 27.58 -3.95
CA ASN A 378 25.68 27.39 -2.87
C ASN A 378 25.24 28.04 -1.56
N ASN A 379 24.74 29.28 -1.62
CA ASN A 379 24.21 29.96 -0.42
C ASN A 379 22.99 29.22 0.16
N LEU A 380 22.10 28.71 -0.70
CA LEU A 380 20.95 27.91 -0.27
C LEU A 380 21.38 26.59 0.38
N PHE A 381 22.30 25.86 -0.24
CA PHE A 381 22.90 24.62 0.27
C PHE A 381 23.56 24.84 1.63
N ASN A 382 24.44 25.83 1.74
CA ASN A 382 25.11 26.16 3.00
C ASN A 382 24.12 26.53 4.11
N LYS A 383 23.07 27.29 3.78
CA LYS A 383 22.00 27.64 4.72
C LYS A 383 21.22 26.39 5.16
N ALA A 384 20.88 25.49 4.24
CA ALA A 384 20.21 24.23 4.53
C ALA A 384 21.02 23.37 5.51
N PHE A 385 22.29 23.10 5.19
CA PHE A 385 23.16 22.27 6.01
C PHE A 385 23.50 22.90 7.36
N PHE A 386 23.61 24.24 7.43
CA PHE A 386 23.75 24.96 8.70
C PHE A 386 22.52 24.78 9.61
N ASN A 387 21.31 24.91 9.04
CA ASN A 387 20.06 24.83 9.81
C ASN A 387 19.82 23.41 10.35
N ILE A 388 19.92 22.38 9.49
CA ILE A 388 19.75 20.98 9.91
C ILE A 388 20.82 20.57 10.92
N THR A 389 22.04 21.08 10.79
CA THR A 389 23.13 20.85 11.76
C THR A 389 22.78 21.36 13.15
N ILE A 390 22.28 22.61 13.28
CA ILE A 390 21.87 23.14 14.59
C ILE A 390 20.73 22.31 15.20
N LEU A 391 19.75 21.90 14.38
CA LEU A 391 18.62 21.09 14.84
C LEU A 391 19.04 19.72 15.36
N ASN A 392 19.95 19.04 14.65
CA ASN A 392 20.42 17.70 15.00
C ASN A 392 21.42 17.76 16.17
N MET A 393 22.45 18.60 16.08
CA MET A 393 23.54 18.62 17.07
C MET A 393 23.06 19.02 18.47
N LYS A 394 22.04 19.88 18.60
CA LYS A 394 21.47 20.20 19.92
C LYS A 394 20.87 18.99 20.63
N LYS A 395 20.21 18.11 19.88
CA LYS A 395 19.60 16.89 20.43
C LYS A 395 20.66 15.80 20.66
N ILE A 396 21.62 15.70 19.75
CA ILE A 396 22.77 14.78 19.87
C ILE A 396 23.55 15.08 21.14
N LEU A 397 23.93 16.33 21.38
CA LEU A 397 24.71 16.70 22.57
C LEU A 397 23.95 16.54 23.89
N HIS A 398 22.61 16.44 23.87
CA HIS A 398 21.84 16.06 25.05
C HIS A 398 21.91 14.55 25.35
N SER A 399 22.22 13.73 24.35
CA SER A 399 22.12 12.26 24.43
C SER A 399 23.48 11.58 24.37
N TYR A 400 24.51 12.25 23.88
CA TYR A 400 25.84 11.71 23.62
C TYR A 400 26.91 12.42 24.45
N ASN A 401 27.54 11.68 25.36
CA ASN A 401 28.55 12.20 26.29
C ASN A 401 29.99 11.89 25.85
N GLY A 402 30.20 11.27 24.67
CA GLY A 402 31.54 10.87 24.22
C GLY A 402 32.52 12.04 24.01
N PHE A 403 32.02 13.29 23.99
CA PHE A 403 32.85 14.49 23.90
C PHE A 403 33.53 14.90 25.23
N GLU A 404 33.05 14.44 26.39
CA GLU A 404 33.50 14.94 27.70
C GLU A 404 34.99 14.71 27.99
N SER A 405 35.57 13.62 27.45
CA SER A 405 36.96 13.23 27.71
C SER A 405 37.97 13.73 26.67
N ILE A 406 37.48 14.37 25.60
CA ILE A 406 38.30 14.80 24.45
C ILE A 406 38.99 16.14 24.79
N LYS A 407 40.28 16.29 24.44
CA LYS A 407 41.00 17.57 24.60
C LYS A 407 41.21 18.27 23.27
N LYS A 408 41.43 17.52 22.19
CA LYS A 408 41.54 18.03 20.82
C LYS A 408 40.60 17.26 19.88
N LEU A 409 39.62 17.96 19.32
CA LEU A 409 38.65 17.42 18.38
C LEU A 409 38.90 17.98 16.98
N VAL A 410 38.98 17.11 15.97
CA VAL A 410 39.10 17.50 14.56
C VAL A 410 37.78 17.20 13.86
N ASP A 411 37.12 18.20 13.29
CA ASP A 411 35.92 18.04 12.48
C ASP A 411 36.33 17.98 11.00
N VAL A 412 36.30 16.79 10.39
CA VAL A 412 36.71 16.55 9.00
C VAL A 412 35.51 16.73 8.09
N GLY A 413 35.65 17.61 7.08
CA GLY A 413 34.53 18.07 6.28
C GLY A 413 33.57 18.96 7.07
N GLY A 414 34.10 19.71 8.05
CA GLY A 414 33.30 20.53 8.96
C GLY A 414 32.69 21.78 8.31
N GLY A 415 32.96 22.02 7.03
CA GLY A 415 32.46 23.14 6.25
C GLY A 415 32.87 24.47 6.88
N THR A 416 31.87 25.29 7.20
CA THR A 416 32.06 26.59 7.86
C THR A 416 32.38 26.49 9.36
N GLY A 417 32.46 25.28 9.94
CA GLY A 417 32.80 25.04 11.35
C GLY A 417 31.64 25.14 12.33
N ALA A 418 30.39 25.16 11.83
CA ALA A 418 29.19 25.29 12.66
C ALA A 418 29.01 24.10 13.64
N ASN A 419 29.23 22.86 13.18
CA ASN A 419 29.19 21.65 14.02
C ASN A 419 30.12 21.80 15.22
N LEU A 420 31.40 22.02 14.94
CA LEU A 420 32.44 22.13 15.94
C LEU A 420 32.20 23.29 16.92
N ASN A 421 31.72 24.43 16.45
CA ASN A 421 31.36 25.55 17.32
C ASN A 421 30.23 25.19 18.30
N ILE A 422 29.23 24.42 17.87
CA ILE A 422 28.14 23.97 18.76
C ILE A 422 28.69 23.01 19.85
N ILE A 423 29.57 22.09 19.46
CA ILE A 423 30.20 21.13 20.39
C ILE A 423 31.05 21.87 21.43
N ILE A 424 31.93 22.77 21.00
CA ILE A 424 32.84 23.51 21.90
C ILE A 424 32.10 24.50 22.78
N SER A 425 30.95 25.02 22.34
CA SER A 425 30.11 25.87 23.19
C SER A 425 29.57 25.13 24.42
N GLN A 426 29.41 23.81 24.34
CA GLN A 426 29.02 22.96 25.49
C GLN A 426 30.22 22.31 26.19
N HIS A 427 31.34 22.15 25.49
CA HIS A 427 32.59 21.62 26.03
C HIS A 427 33.76 22.59 25.81
N PRO A 428 33.83 23.72 26.55
CA PRO A 428 34.79 24.81 26.26
C PRO A 428 36.26 24.45 26.48
N THR A 429 36.53 23.30 27.10
CA THR A 429 37.88 22.76 27.32
C THR A 429 38.46 22.10 26.06
N ILE A 430 37.62 21.77 25.07
CA ILE A 430 38.05 21.17 23.80
C ILE A 430 38.73 22.22 22.92
N LYS A 431 39.92 21.89 22.41
CA LYS A 431 40.56 22.61 21.31
C LYS A 431 40.02 22.05 19.99
N GLY A 432 39.29 22.87 19.24
CA GLY A 432 38.71 22.48 17.96
C GLY A 432 39.63 22.73 16.78
N VAL A 433 39.68 21.79 15.84
CA VAL A 433 40.21 21.99 14.49
C VAL A 433 39.11 21.72 13.48
N ASN A 434 38.63 22.75 12.78
CA ASN A 434 37.73 22.61 11.64
C ASN A 434 38.55 22.37 10.37
N PHE A 435 38.39 21.22 9.74
CA PHE A 435 39.16 20.81 8.57
C PHE A 435 38.27 20.64 7.34
N ASP A 436 38.58 21.35 6.26
CA ASP A 436 37.85 21.29 5.00
C ASP A 436 38.74 21.73 3.83
N LEU A 437 38.21 21.76 2.61
CA LEU A 437 38.92 22.26 1.43
C LEU A 437 39.34 23.73 1.63
N PRO A 438 40.51 24.15 1.11
CA PRO A 438 41.01 25.51 1.31
C PRO A 438 40.04 26.63 0.93
N HIS A 439 39.25 26.44 -0.12
CA HIS A 439 38.29 27.46 -0.60
C HIS A 439 37.06 27.59 0.32
N VAL A 440 36.65 26.53 1.01
CA VAL A 440 35.56 26.53 1.99
C VAL A 440 36.01 27.26 3.25
N ILE A 441 37.19 26.88 3.76
CA ILE A 441 37.80 27.48 4.96
C ILE A 441 38.02 28.98 4.82
N LYS A 442 38.40 29.46 3.62
CA LYS A 442 38.67 30.88 3.35
C LYS A 442 37.49 31.80 3.75
N ASN A 443 36.26 31.31 3.69
CA ASN A 443 35.06 32.07 3.99
C ASN A 443 34.40 31.66 5.33
N ALA A 444 35.05 30.79 6.12
CA ALA A 444 34.52 30.33 7.38
C ALA A 444 34.55 31.47 8.44
N PRO A 445 33.46 31.66 9.20
CA PRO A 445 33.43 32.63 10.29
C PRO A 445 34.36 32.20 11.43
N LEU A 446 34.99 33.19 12.08
CA LEU A 446 35.87 32.93 13.22
C LEU A 446 35.06 32.54 14.46
N PHE A 447 35.36 31.38 15.03
CA PHE A 447 34.81 30.92 16.30
C PHE A 447 35.87 30.82 17.38
N LYS A 448 35.52 31.23 18.62
CA LYS A 448 36.43 31.14 19.76
C LYS A 448 36.72 29.66 20.08
N GLY A 449 37.99 29.28 20.09
CA GLY A 449 38.42 27.91 20.39
C GLY A 449 38.42 26.96 19.17
N VAL A 450 38.12 27.48 17.98
CA VAL A 450 38.21 26.75 16.71
C VAL A 450 39.36 27.29 15.87
N GLU A 451 40.25 26.39 15.46
CA GLU A 451 41.26 26.64 14.42
C GLU A 451 40.75 26.11 13.09
N HIS A 452 40.78 26.93 12.03
CA HIS A 452 40.40 26.47 10.70
C HIS A 452 41.64 26.06 9.90
N VAL A 453 41.61 24.85 9.32
CA VAL A 453 42.73 24.27 8.58
C VAL A 453 42.23 23.81 7.20
N GLY A 454 42.84 24.32 6.14
CA GLY A 454 42.54 23.90 4.77
C GLY A 454 43.40 22.70 4.34
N GLY A 455 42.80 21.74 3.64
CA GLY A 455 43.53 20.61 3.03
C GLY A 455 42.63 19.62 2.31
N ASP A 456 43.18 18.46 1.96
CA ASP A 456 42.44 17.34 1.37
C ASP A 456 42.47 16.13 2.32
N MET A 457 41.29 15.67 2.71
CA MET A 457 41.11 14.53 3.63
C MET A 457 41.60 13.19 3.04
N PHE A 458 41.67 13.08 1.72
CA PHE A 458 42.23 11.91 1.04
C PHE A 458 43.76 11.93 0.97
N GLU A 459 44.40 13.06 1.25
CA GLU A 459 45.85 13.15 1.41
C GLU A 459 46.25 13.00 2.88
N LYS A 460 45.76 13.90 3.75
CA LYS A 460 46.08 13.90 5.18
C LYS A 460 45.07 14.72 5.98
N VAL A 461 44.64 14.19 7.12
CA VAL A 461 43.82 14.92 8.10
C VAL A 461 44.69 15.43 9.27
N PRO A 462 44.27 16.50 9.99
CA PRO A 462 44.95 16.94 11.20
C PRO A 462 44.90 15.90 12.33
N SER A 463 45.92 15.85 13.20
CA SER A 463 45.93 14.97 14.37
C SER A 463 45.08 15.52 15.51
N GLY A 464 44.36 14.64 16.21
CA GLY A 464 43.52 14.95 17.37
C GLY A 464 43.31 13.74 18.27
N ASP A 465 42.74 13.94 19.46
CA ASP A 465 42.36 12.82 20.34
C ASP A 465 41.16 12.06 19.75
N ALA A 466 40.29 12.79 19.04
CA ALA A 466 39.17 12.25 18.30
C ALA A 466 38.97 13.04 17.00
N ILE A 467 38.37 12.35 16.02
CA ILE A 467 37.97 12.93 14.73
C ILE A 467 36.45 12.78 14.60
N PHE A 468 35.76 13.87 14.33
CA PHE A 468 34.33 13.89 14.05
C PHE A 468 34.09 13.98 12.54
N MET A 469 33.10 13.24 12.05
CA MET A 469 32.61 13.30 10.67
C MET A 469 31.10 13.23 10.68
N LYS A 470 30.43 14.21 10.05
CA LYS A 470 28.97 14.23 9.93
C LYS A 470 28.58 14.44 8.47
N PHE A 471 27.77 13.53 7.90
CA PHE A 471 27.41 13.56 6.48
C PHE A 471 28.65 13.63 5.58
N ILE A 472 29.61 12.74 5.86
CA ILE A 472 30.85 12.62 5.08
C ILE A 472 30.93 11.25 4.46
N LEU A 473 30.78 10.18 5.26
CA LEU A 473 30.98 8.84 4.73
C LEU A 473 29.91 8.48 3.69
N HIS A 474 28.70 9.04 3.80
CA HIS A 474 27.64 8.78 2.83
C HIS A 474 27.88 9.41 1.43
N ASP A 475 28.77 10.40 1.30
CA ASP A 475 29.05 11.06 0.03
C ASP A 475 29.97 10.24 -0.89
N TRP A 476 30.67 9.25 -0.32
CA TRP A 476 31.77 8.56 -0.98
C TRP A 476 31.54 7.06 -1.09
N SER A 477 32.13 6.45 -2.11
CA SER A 477 32.21 4.99 -2.26
C SER A 477 32.98 4.34 -1.11
N ASP A 478 32.77 3.04 -0.91
CA ASP A 478 33.43 2.26 0.16
C ASP A 478 34.97 2.35 0.11
N ASP A 479 35.59 2.34 -1.07
CA ASP A 479 37.06 2.44 -1.20
C ASP A 479 37.59 3.82 -0.75
N HIS A 480 36.89 4.88 -1.13
CA HIS A 480 37.18 6.24 -0.66
C HIS A 480 36.99 6.35 0.85
N CYS A 481 35.90 5.81 1.41
CA CYS A 481 35.68 5.78 2.86
C CYS A 481 36.80 5.04 3.59
N VAL A 482 37.23 3.87 3.10
CA VAL A 482 38.34 3.13 3.71
C VAL A 482 39.65 3.92 3.64
N LYS A 483 39.93 4.60 2.51
CA LYS A 483 41.11 5.47 2.39
C LYS A 483 41.08 6.61 3.41
N LEU A 484 39.96 7.33 3.48
CA LEU A 484 39.75 8.41 4.44
C LEU A 484 39.90 7.92 5.89
N LEU A 485 39.22 6.83 6.24
CA LEU A 485 39.26 6.25 7.58
C LEU A 485 40.67 5.77 7.96
N LYS A 486 41.48 5.28 7.01
CA LYS A 486 42.90 4.98 7.24
C LYS A 486 43.72 6.24 7.54
N ASN A 487 43.47 7.32 6.82
CA ASN A 487 44.10 8.61 7.11
C ASN A 487 43.72 9.10 8.51
N CYS A 488 42.45 8.99 8.91
CA CYS A 488 42.00 9.29 10.26
C CYS A 488 42.70 8.40 11.30
N TRP A 489 42.72 7.08 11.08
CA TRP A 489 43.36 6.11 11.97
C TRP A 489 44.83 6.44 12.23
N GLN A 490 45.58 6.87 11.21
CA GLN A 490 46.98 7.27 11.34
C GLN A 490 47.18 8.53 12.18
N GLN A 491 46.17 9.40 12.28
CA GLN A 491 46.22 10.70 12.95
C GLN A 491 45.65 10.65 14.38
N LEU A 492 45.18 9.48 14.82
CA LEU A 492 44.67 9.24 16.16
C LEU A 492 45.72 8.61 17.10
N PRO A 493 45.73 8.97 18.39
CA PRO A 493 46.52 8.29 19.41
C PRO A 493 46.00 6.86 19.67
N LYS A 494 46.70 6.08 20.50
CA LYS A 494 46.33 4.68 20.79
C LYS A 494 44.90 4.52 21.32
N ASN A 495 44.40 5.47 22.11
CA ASN A 495 43.04 5.45 22.67
C ASN A 495 42.11 6.43 21.93
N GLY A 496 42.47 6.82 20.70
CA GLY A 496 41.68 7.76 19.91
C GLY A 496 40.54 7.07 19.17
N MET A 497 39.58 7.85 18.72
CA MET A 497 38.41 7.35 18.00
C MET A 497 37.97 8.28 16.87
N VAL A 498 37.26 7.70 15.91
CA VAL A 498 36.43 8.44 14.97
C VAL A 498 34.98 8.41 15.46
N ILE A 499 34.33 9.56 15.49
CA ILE A 499 32.92 9.73 15.84
C ILE A 499 32.19 10.09 14.54
N VAL A 500 31.33 9.21 14.07
CA VAL A 500 30.59 9.34 12.81
C VAL A 500 29.13 9.66 13.10
N CYS A 501 28.59 10.67 12.43
CA CYS A 501 27.19 11.12 12.55
C CYS A 501 26.50 11.00 11.19
N GLU A 502 25.73 9.93 11.00
CA GLU A 502 25.13 9.54 9.70
C GLU A 502 23.74 8.94 9.91
N LEU A 503 23.01 8.67 8.82
CA LEU A 503 21.85 7.78 8.86
C LEU A 503 22.34 6.32 8.83
N ILE A 504 21.54 5.41 9.39
CA ILE A 504 21.72 3.97 9.23
C ILE A 504 20.56 3.43 8.39
N LEU A 505 20.90 2.74 7.32
CA LEU A 505 19.95 2.07 6.44
C LEU A 505 19.46 0.79 7.12
N PRO A 506 18.13 0.62 7.34
CA PRO A 506 17.61 -0.66 7.83
C PRO A 506 17.75 -1.73 6.75
N VAL A 507 18.03 -2.97 7.17
CA VAL A 507 18.18 -4.12 6.26
C VAL A 507 16.87 -4.46 5.57
N GLU A 508 15.77 -4.43 6.33
CA GLU A 508 14.42 -4.67 5.81
C GLU A 508 13.76 -3.37 5.36
N PRO A 509 12.98 -3.38 4.26
CA PRO A 509 12.19 -2.23 3.85
C PRO A 509 11.22 -1.80 4.96
N GLN A 510 11.28 -0.53 5.32
CA GLN A 510 10.41 0.12 6.29
C GLN A 510 9.66 1.28 5.62
N GLU A 511 8.36 1.37 5.88
CA GLU A 511 7.54 2.43 5.33
C GLU A 511 8.05 3.81 5.76
N ASN A 512 8.15 4.74 4.80
CA ASN A 512 8.51 6.15 5.02
C ASN A 512 9.84 6.38 5.78
N ASN A 513 10.81 5.46 5.70
CA ASN A 513 12.10 5.64 6.36
C ASN A 513 12.99 6.66 5.63
N LEU A 514 13.45 7.68 6.35
CA LEU A 514 14.28 8.79 5.84
C LEU A 514 15.56 8.32 5.14
N ALA A 515 16.19 7.25 5.62
CA ALA A 515 17.44 6.74 5.04
C ALA A 515 17.26 6.32 3.58
N PHE A 516 16.11 5.74 3.20
CA PHE A 516 15.84 5.41 1.79
C PHE A 516 15.70 6.64 0.89
N TYR A 517 15.06 7.70 1.39
CA TYR A 517 14.94 8.95 0.62
C TYR A 517 16.29 9.65 0.45
N ASN A 518 17.13 9.63 1.50
CA ASN A 518 18.46 10.20 1.42
C ASN A 518 19.37 9.37 0.52
N ASP A 519 19.31 8.04 0.58
CA ASP A 519 20.07 7.13 -0.28
C ASP A 519 19.76 7.36 -1.76
N MET A 520 18.49 7.49 -2.11
CA MET A 520 18.10 7.84 -3.48
C MET A 520 18.60 9.22 -3.92
N SER A 521 18.78 10.16 -2.98
CA SER A 521 19.41 11.45 -3.28
C SER A 521 20.92 11.30 -3.46
N MET A 522 21.59 10.44 -2.67
CA MET A 522 23.01 10.15 -2.88
C MET A 522 23.26 9.49 -4.23
N LEU A 523 22.39 8.57 -4.64
CA LEU A 523 22.43 7.91 -5.95
C LEU A 523 22.35 8.91 -7.11
N THR A 524 21.58 9.99 -6.98
CA THR A 524 21.42 10.97 -8.06
C THR A 524 22.51 12.04 -8.08
N LEU A 525 23.11 12.35 -6.93
CA LEU A 525 24.00 13.50 -6.75
C LEU A 525 25.49 13.14 -6.71
N ASN A 526 25.85 12.05 -6.03
CA ASN A 526 27.23 11.81 -5.59
C ASN A 526 27.84 10.57 -6.26
N PRO A 527 29.10 10.65 -6.73
CA PRO A 527 29.80 9.51 -7.33
C PRO A 527 30.13 8.42 -6.29
N GLY A 528 29.28 7.39 -6.24
CA GLY A 528 29.44 6.25 -5.33
C GLY A 528 28.98 6.52 -3.90
N GLY A 529 28.37 7.67 -3.63
CA GLY A 529 27.72 7.96 -2.36
C GLY A 529 26.50 7.06 -2.15
N LYS A 530 26.29 6.64 -0.90
CA LYS A 530 25.18 5.79 -0.46
C LYS A 530 25.00 5.86 1.05
N GLU A 531 23.78 5.63 1.50
CA GLU A 531 23.54 5.23 2.89
C GLU A 531 23.99 3.79 3.12
N ARG A 532 24.28 3.46 4.39
CA ARG A 532 24.85 2.17 4.75
C ARG A 532 24.12 1.56 5.93
N THR A 533 24.06 0.24 5.93
CA THR A 533 23.65 -0.54 7.08
C THR A 533 24.69 -0.45 8.20
N GLU A 534 24.29 -0.75 9.44
CA GLU A 534 25.22 -0.83 10.58
C GLU A 534 26.39 -1.79 10.30
N SER A 535 26.09 -2.93 9.67
CA SER A 535 27.09 -3.94 9.31
C SER A 535 28.12 -3.44 8.29
N GLU A 536 27.70 -2.60 7.34
CA GLU A 536 28.61 -1.98 6.37
C GLU A 536 29.51 -0.93 7.03
N TYR A 537 28.98 -0.11 7.95
CA TYR A 537 29.82 0.81 8.74
C TYR A 537 30.85 0.07 9.59
N SER A 538 30.43 -1.00 10.28
CA SER A 538 31.35 -1.87 11.03
C SER A 538 32.45 -2.46 10.13
N LEU A 539 32.10 -2.88 8.92
CA LEU A 539 33.05 -3.39 7.94
C LEU A 539 34.04 -2.31 7.45
N LEU A 540 33.58 -1.08 7.21
CA LEU A 540 34.45 0.05 6.87
C LEU A 540 35.46 0.33 7.98
N ALA A 541 35.00 0.38 9.23
CA ALA A 541 35.86 0.57 10.41
C ALA A 541 36.95 -0.53 10.48
N LYS A 542 36.53 -1.80 10.36
CA LYS A 542 37.46 -2.94 10.37
C LYS A 542 38.49 -2.90 9.24
N LYS A 543 38.06 -2.57 8.01
CA LYS A 543 38.97 -2.46 6.84
C LYS A 543 39.98 -1.31 6.98
N ALA A 544 39.63 -0.28 7.74
CA ALA A 544 40.51 0.85 8.03
C ALA A 544 41.48 0.62 9.20
N GLY A 545 41.30 -0.47 9.97
CA GLY A 545 42.18 -0.87 11.08
C GLY A 545 41.67 -0.52 12.47
N PHE A 546 40.43 -0.06 12.61
CA PHE A 546 39.79 0.12 13.91
C PHE A 546 39.46 -1.24 14.53
N VAL A 547 39.61 -1.35 15.85
CA VAL A 547 39.46 -2.61 16.59
C VAL A 547 38.06 -2.80 17.16
N ASP A 548 37.32 -1.70 17.35
CA ASP A 548 35.97 -1.71 17.89
C ASP A 548 35.04 -0.74 17.14
N PHE A 549 33.76 -1.11 17.07
CA PHE A 549 32.69 -0.34 16.44
C PHE A 549 31.47 -0.38 17.35
N LYS A 550 30.87 0.79 17.59
CA LYS A 550 29.67 0.90 18.42
C LYS A 550 28.73 1.97 17.89
N VAL A 551 27.44 1.65 17.79
CA VAL A 551 26.39 2.66 17.68
C VAL A 551 26.11 3.22 19.08
N ALA A 552 26.51 4.46 19.33
CA ALA A 552 26.47 5.08 20.65
C ALA A 552 25.10 5.68 21.00
N CYS A 553 24.42 6.32 20.05
CA CYS A 553 23.04 6.78 20.21
C CYS A 553 22.31 6.97 18.87
N ASP A 554 20.98 7.02 18.94
CA ASP A 554 20.06 7.43 17.87
C ASP A 554 19.30 8.67 18.34
N VAL A 555 19.30 9.72 17.53
CA VAL A 555 18.55 10.94 17.77
C VAL A 555 17.74 11.32 16.54
N GLY A 556 16.56 10.71 16.42
CA GLY A 556 15.60 11.03 15.37
C GLY A 556 16.05 10.55 13.99
N GLY A 557 16.67 9.36 13.93
CA GLY A 557 17.19 8.74 12.71
C GLY A 557 18.64 9.12 12.39
N MET A 558 19.22 10.07 13.13
CA MET A 558 20.65 10.38 13.09
C MET A 558 21.38 9.56 14.13
N TYR A 559 22.34 8.75 13.70
CA TYR A 559 23.11 7.86 14.57
C TYR A 559 24.50 8.42 14.82
N ILE A 560 24.94 8.33 16.07
CA ILE A 560 26.35 8.52 16.42
C ILE A 560 27.00 7.14 16.53
N MET A 561 28.08 6.95 15.79
CA MET A 561 28.88 5.73 15.80
C MET A 561 30.32 6.05 16.23
N GLU A 562 30.91 5.20 17.06
CA GLU A 562 32.28 5.32 17.57
C GLU A 562 33.14 4.22 16.92
N PHE A 563 34.21 4.59 16.23
CA PHE A 563 35.21 3.67 15.68
C PHE A 563 36.50 3.84 16.50
N SER A 564 36.82 2.86 17.34
CA SER A 564 37.93 2.96 18.29
C SER A 564 39.19 2.28 17.78
N LYS A 565 40.34 2.93 17.97
CA LYS A 565 41.66 2.48 17.48
C LYS A 565 42.27 1.36 18.31
#